data_AF-A0A929YNE8-F1
#
_entry.id   AF-A0A929YNE8-F1
#
_cell.length_a   1.000
_cell.length_b   1.000
_cell.length_c   1.000
_cell.angle_alpha   90.00
_cell.angle_beta   90.00
_cell.angle_gamma   90.00
#
_symmetry.space_group_name_H-M   'P 1'
#
loop_
_entity.id
_entity.type
_entity.pdbx_description
1 polymer ?
#
loop_
_entity_poly.entity_id
_entity_poly.type
_entity_poly.pdbx_seq_one_letter_code
_entity_poly.pdbx_strand_id
1 'polypeptide(L)' 'TMGDRLKASGHRFSELNSVWYVHKKRNQIAHEQNFQLDYNQSRRALETYKQALKDLGAI' A
#
# COMPACT_ATOMS: atom_id res chain seq x y z
N THR A 1 -1.70 -15.69 3.68
CA THR A 1 -0.94 -14.50 4.16
C THR A 1 -1.65 -13.21 3.76
N MET A 2 -1.19 -12.02 4.19
CA MET A 2 -1.73 -10.74 3.65
C MET A 2 -1.56 -10.66 2.13
N GLY A 3 -0.47 -11.20 1.59
CA GLY A 3 -0.22 -11.25 0.14
C GLY A 3 -1.25 -12.10 -0.61
N ASP A 4 -1.64 -13.26 -0.07
CA ASP A 4 -2.66 -14.11 -0.71
C ASP A 4 -4.04 -13.45 -0.71
N ARG A 5 -4.39 -12.76 0.37
CA ARG A 5 -5.63 -11.97 0.45
C ARG A 5 -5.65 -10.84 -0.58
N LEU A 6 -4.52 -10.17 -0.75
CA LEU A 6 -4.37 -9.09 -1.73
C LEU A 6 -4.50 -9.63 -3.16
N LYS A 7 -3.83 -10.75 -3.48
CA LYS A 7 -3.94 -11.41 -4.80
C LYS A 7 -5.38 -11.83 -5.11
N ALA A 8 -6.08 -12.45 -4.17
CA ALA A 8 -7.47 -12.85 -4.34
C ALA A 8 -8.40 -11.66 -4.62
N SER A 9 -8.08 -10.50 -4.06
CA SER A 9 -8.82 -9.25 -4.23
C SER A 9 -8.30 -8.39 -5.38
N GLY A 10 -7.41 -8.93 -6.22
CA GLY A 10 -6.65 -8.14 -7.20
C GLY A 10 -7.49 -7.35 -8.19
N HIS A 11 -8.64 -7.90 -8.58
CA HIS A 11 -9.60 -7.28 -9.49
C HIS A 11 -10.24 -5.99 -8.95
N ARG A 12 -10.11 -5.71 -7.64
CA ARG A 12 -10.67 -4.53 -6.98
C ARG A 12 -9.73 -3.32 -6.98
N PHE A 13 -8.52 -3.47 -7.50
CA PHE A 13 -7.51 -2.40 -7.51
C PHE A 13 -7.05 -2.16 -8.93
N SER A 14 -6.94 -0.89 -9.33
CA SER A 14 -6.37 -0.54 -10.63
C SER A 14 -4.87 -0.87 -10.68
N GLU A 15 -4.18 -0.77 -9.54
CA GLU A 15 -2.73 -0.90 -9.44
C GLU A 15 -2.28 -1.81 -8.27
N LEU A 16 -2.57 -3.11 -8.39
CA LEU A 16 -2.33 -4.11 -7.32
C LEU A 16 -0.88 -4.12 -6.79
N ASN A 17 0.10 -4.01 -7.69
CA ASN A 17 1.51 -4.05 -7.32
C ASN A 17 1.91 -2.82 -6.49
N SER A 18 1.34 -1.65 -6.81
CA SER A 18 1.56 -0.43 -6.05
C SER A 18 0.96 -0.55 -4.65
N VAL A 19 -0.25 -1.11 -4.52
CA VAL A 19 -0.87 -1.41 -3.23
C VAL A 19 -0.01 -2.37 -2.39
N TRP A 20 0.53 -3.42 -3.01
CA TRP A 20 1.43 -4.35 -2.31
C TRP A 20 2.72 -3.67 -1.87
N TYR A 21 3.31 -2.82 -2.70
CA TYR A 21 4.51 -2.07 -2.38
C TYR A 21 4.31 -1.20 -1.13
N VAL A 22 3.24 -0.39 -1.08
CA VAL A 22 2.98 0.49 0.06
C VAL A 22 2.58 -0.29 1.31
N HIS A 23 1.87 -1.41 1.17
CA HIS A 23 1.58 -2.31 2.28
C HIS A 23 2.87 -2.83 2.94
N LYS A 24 3.86 -3.25 2.14
CA LYS A 24 5.17 -3.65 2.69
C LYS A 24 5.83 -2.49 3.43
N LYS A 25 5.84 -1.28 2.87
CA LYS A 25 6.38 -0.08 3.54
C LYS A 25 5.72 0.17 4.90
N ARG A 26 4.39 0.04 4.99
CA ARG A 26 3.68 0.09 6.28
C ARG A 26 4.17 -0.97 7.26
N ASN A 27 4.44 -2.19 6.81
CA ASN A 27 4.97 -3.23 7.69
C ASN A 27 6.39 -2.92 8.16
N GLN A 28 7.24 -2.34 7.31
CA GLN A 28 8.57 -1.86 7.74
C GLN A 28 8.42 -0.80 8.84
N ILE A 29 7.55 0.20 8.65
CA ILE A 29 7.26 1.23 9.66
C ILE A 29 6.79 0.61 11.00
N ALA A 30 5.94 -0.41 10.94
CA ALA A 30 5.37 -1.02 12.13
C ALA A 30 6.33 -1.95 12.89
N HIS A 31 7.31 -2.53 12.21
CA HIS A 31 8.11 -3.64 12.77
C HIS A 31 9.62 -3.39 12.78
N GLU A 32 10.12 -2.43 12.02
CA GLU A 32 11.55 -2.10 11.96
C GLU A 32 11.80 -0.78 12.71
N GLN A 33 12.46 -0.84 13.88
CA GLN A 33 12.64 0.31 14.79
C GLN A 33 13.36 1.52 14.17
N ASN A 34 14.24 1.30 13.19
CA ASN A 34 15.06 2.35 12.57
C ASN A 34 14.71 2.59 11.10
N PHE A 35 13.54 2.11 10.65
CA PHE A 35 13.12 2.32 9.28
C PHE A 35 12.76 3.78 9.05
N GLN A 36 13.47 4.41 8.11
CA GLN A 36 13.23 5.78 7.67
C GLN A 36 12.61 5.76 6.28
N LEU A 37 11.58 6.56 6.06
CA LEU A 37 10.93 6.75 4.78
C LEU A 37 11.19 8.19 4.33
N ASP A 38 11.73 8.37 3.13
CA ASP A 38 11.95 9.72 2.62
C ASP A 38 10.62 10.40 2.22
N TYR A 39 10.67 11.72 2.04
CA TYR A 39 9.48 12.51 1.70
C TYR A 39 8.80 12.05 0.40
N ASN A 40 9.57 11.74 -0.64
CA ASN A 40 9.03 11.33 -1.93
C ASN A 40 8.38 9.94 -1.86
N GLN A 41 8.99 9.01 -1.12
CA GLN A 41 8.42 7.71 -0.82
C GLN A 41 7.13 7.83 0.00
N SER A 42 7.12 8.73 0.99
CA SER A 42 5.94 9.01 1.82
C SER A 42 4.80 9.59 0.99
N ARG A 43 5.07 10.60 0.16
CA ARG A 43 4.09 11.20 -0.75
C ARG A 43 3.51 10.16 -1.71
N ARG A 44 4.37 9.36 -2.34
CA ARG A 44 3.94 8.29 -3.26
C ARG A 44 3.10 7.22 -2.55
N ALA A 45 3.44 6.89 -1.31
CA ALA A 45 2.68 5.94 -0.52
C ALA A 45 1.26 6.47 -0.23
N LEU A 46 1.15 7.73 0.18
CA LEU A 46 -0.14 8.38 0.43
C LEU A 46 -1.00 8.48 -0.84
N GLU A 47 -0.41 8.85 -1.98
CA GLU A 47 -1.11 8.89 -3.28
C GLU A 47 -1.65 7.51 -3.68
N THR A 48 -0.85 6.46 -3.47
CA THR A 48 -1.27 5.08 -3.74
C THR A 48 -2.39 4.63 -2.81
N TYR A 49 -2.32 4.96 -1.51
CA TYR A 49 -3.40 4.68 -0.57
C TYR A 49 -4.69 5.41 -0.95
N LYS A 50 -4.60 6.68 -1.34
CA LYS A 50 -5.75 7.45 -1.82
C LYS A 50 -6.39 6.78 -3.05
N GLN A 51 -5.59 6.35 -4.01
CA GLN A 51 -6.11 5.67 -5.20
C GLN A 51 -6.76 4.32 -4.83
N ALA A 52 -6.12 3.52 -3.98
CA ALA A 52 -6.68 2.25 -3.53
C ALA A 52 -8.03 2.42 -2.80
N LEU A 53 -8.20 3.49 -2.01
CA LEU A 53 -9.47 3.78 -1.35
C LEU A 53 -10.57 4.16 -2.36
N LYS A 54 -10.22 4.90 -3.42
CA LYS A 54 -11.15 5.19 -4.53
C LYS A 54 -11.55 3.93 -5.29
N ASP A 55 -10.59 3.06 -5.61
CA ASP A 55 -10.87 1.81 -6.31
C ASP A 55 -11.84 0.91 -5.52
N LEU A 56 -11.75 0.95 -4.19
CA LEU A 56 -12.65 0.24 -3.29
C LEU A 56 -14.01 0.93 -3.10
N GLY A 57 -14.21 2.13 -3.63
CA GLY A 57 -15.42 2.94 -3.45
C GLY A 57 -15.60 3.48 -2.03
N ALA A 58 -14.52 3.59 -1.26
CA ALA A 58 -14.56 4.07 0.12
C ALA A 58 -14.57 5.61 0.23
N ILE A 59 -14.08 6.30 -0.81
CA ILE A 59 -14.03 7.77 -0.95
C ILE A 59 -14.27 8.19 -2.41
#